data_AF-M4V6D9-F1
#
_entry.id   AF-M4V6D9-F1
#
_cell.length_a   1.000
_cell.length_b   1.000
_cell.length_c   1.000
_cell.angle_alpha   90.00
_cell.angle_beta   90.00
_cell.angle_gamma   90.00
#
_symmetry.space_group_name_H-M   'P 1'
#
loop_
_entity.id
_entity.type
_entity.pdbx_description
1 polymer ?
#
loop_
_entity_poly.entity_id
_entity_poly.type
_entity_poly.pdbx_seq_one_letter_code
_entity_poly.pdbx_strand_id
1 'polypeptide(L)'
;MQYEANKLAQFLKEKRTQSGLSQKDVATKLGYSTSQFISNWERGISQPPINTLRTLANMYNVTAEQMFNVLLEETMLQVQVDLKRKFYGEGRENHPTA
;
A
#
# COMPACT_ATOMS: atom_id res chain seq x y z
N MET A 1 -7.37 -13.98 11.26
CA MET A 1 -7.33 -12.51 11.38
C MET A 1 -7.73 -11.99 10.01
N GLN A 2 -8.90 -11.36 9.90
CA GLN A 2 -9.40 -10.84 8.63
C GLN A 2 -8.40 -9.78 8.13
N TYR A 3 -7.80 -9.96 6.95
CA TYR A 3 -7.03 -8.89 6.33
C TYR A 3 -8.05 -7.84 5.90
N GLU A 4 -8.12 -6.74 6.66
CA GLU A 4 -8.72 -5.50 6.17
C GLU A 4 -8.04 -5.16 4.84
N ALA A 5 -8.83 -4.74 3.86
CA ALA A 5 -8.30 -4.44 2.55
C ALA A 5 -7.31 -3.27 2.64
N ASN A 6 -6.14 -3.41 2.03
CA ASN A 6 -5.09 -2.37 2.03
C ASN A 6 -5.65 -1.08 1.44
N LYS A 7 -5.83 -0.06 2.28
CA LYS A 7 -6.54 1.17 1.92
C LYS A 7 -5.75 1.97 0.89
N LEU A 8 -4.42 1.99 1.02
CA LEU A 8 -3.54 2.65 0.05
C LEU A 8 -3.65 2.00 -1.32
N ALA A 9 -3.64 0.67 -1.40
CA ALA A 9 -3.75 -0.07 -2.66
C ALA A 9 -5.07 0.24 -3.38
N GLN A 10 -6.19 0.22 -2.66
CA GLN A 10 -7.50 0.57 -3.19
C GLN A 10 -7.54 2.01 -3.67
N PHE A 11 -7.07 2.94 -2.84
CA PHE A 11 -7.01 4.36 -3.17
C PHE A 11 -6.21 4.63 -4.45
N LEU A 12 -5.04 4.02 -4.60
CA LEU A 12 -4.21 4.18 -5.80
C LEU A 12 -4.94 3.67 -7.06
N LYS A 13 -5.60 2.52 -6.98
CA LYS A 13 -6.37 1.95 -8.10
C LYS A 13 -7.54 2.85 -8.48
N GLU A 14 -8.32 3.27 -7.50
CA GLU A 14 -9.48 4.14 -7.70
C GLU A 14 -9.06 5.46 -8.34
N LYS A 15 -8.07 6.13 -7.78
CA LYS A 15 -7.59 7.42 -8.28
C LYS A 15 -6.98 7.32 -9.67
N ARG A 16 -6.22 6.26 -9.96
CA ARG A 16 -5.77 5.98 -11.32
C ARG A 16 -6.94 5.88 -12.30
N THR A 17 -7.96 5.08 -11.96
CA THR A 17 -9.13 4.88 -12.85
C THR A 17 -9.96 6.14 -13.02
N GLN A 18 -10.13 6.96 -11.97
CA GLN A 18 -10.81 8.25 -12.04
C GLN A 18 -10.08 9.25 -12.93
N SER A 19 -8.75 9.15 -13.02
CA SER A 19 -7.94 9.94 -13.95
C SER A 19 -7.87 9.37 -15.37
N GLY A 20 -8.60 8.28 -15.66
CA GLY A 20 -8.65 7.66 -16.99
C GLY A 20 -7.36 6.96 -17.43
N LEU A 21 -6.44 6.69 -16.50
CA LEU A 21 -5.14 6.09 -16.80
C LEU A 21 -5.21 4.56 -16.69
N SER A 22 -4.60 3.83 -17.62
CA SER A 22 -4.30 2.42 -17.45
C SER A 22 -3.08 2.22 -16.56
N GLN A 23 -2.88 1.01 -16.00
CA GLN A 23 -1.65 0.70 -15.26
C GLN A 23 -0.40 0.84 -16.14
N LYS A 24 -0.53 0.61 -17.46
CA LYS A 24 0.54 0.76 -18.44
C LYS A 24 0.89 2.24 -18.66
N ASP A 25 -0.10 3.12 -18.69
CA ASP A 25 0.14 4.57 -18.82
C ASP A 25 0.92 5.10 -17.62
N VAL A 26 0.54 4.65 -16.42
CA VAL A 26 1.23 5.03 -15.19
C VAL A 26 2.66 4.52 -15.18
N ALA A 27 2.87 3.24 -15.53
CA ALA A 27 4.20 2.65 -15.64
C ALA A 27 5.09 3.41 -16.62
N THR A 28 4.57 3.71 -17.81
CA THR A 28 5.27 4.48 -18.84
C THR A 28 5.66 5.86 -18.33
N LYS A 29 4.75 6.56 -17.65
CA LYS A 29 5.01 7.90 -17.08
C LYS A 29 6.07 7.88 -15.98
N LEU A 30 6.17 6.77 -15.24
CA LEU A 30 7.18 6.54 -14.19
C LEU A 30 8.49 5.97 -14.73
N GLY A 31 8.61 5.71 -16.04
CA GLY A 31 9.82 5.17 -16.67
C GLY A 31 9.98 3.65 -16.51
N TYR A 32 8.92 2.93 -16.13
CA TYR A 32 8.93 1.46 -16.06
C TYR A 32 8.57 0.83 -17.40
N SER A 33 9.26 -0.25 -17.76
CA SER A 33 8.98 -1.03 -18.96
C SER A 33 7.73 -1.90 -18.87
N THR A 34 7.24 -2.19 -17.67
CA THR A 34 6.04 -3.02 -17.43
C THR A 34 5.13 -2.42 -16.35
N SER A 35 3.85 -2.79 -16.38
CA SER A 35 2.86 -2.39 -15.38
C SER A 35 2.90 -3.22 -14.09
N GLN A 36 3.88 -4.12 -13.94
CA GLN A 36 3.91 -5.08 -12.83
C GLN A 36 3.98 -4.40 -11.47
N PHE A 37 4.78 -3.32 -11.34
CA PHE A 37 4.87 -2.56 -10.10
C PHE A 37 3.53 -1.94 -9.72
N ILE A 38 2.85 -1.31 -10.68
CA ILE A 38 1.56 -0.65 -10.46
C ILE A 38 0.52 -1.69 -10.06
N SER A 39 0.51 -2.85 -10.71
CA SER A 39 -0.35 -3.98 -10.35
C SER A 39 -0.05 -4.54 -8.95
N ASN A 40 1.22 -4.58 -8.53
CA ASN A 40 1.57 -5.01 -7.17
C ASN A 40 1.10 -4.00 -6.12
N TRP A 41 1.26 -2.71 -6.39
CA TRP A 41 0.81 -1.64 -5.50
C TRP A 41 -0.71 -1.65 -5.33
N GLU A 42 -1.46 -1.79 -6.42
CA GLU A 42 -2.92 -1.82 -6.41
C GLU A 42 -3.52 -3.12 -5.83
N ARG A 43 -2.68 -4.13 -5.61
CA ARG A 43 -3.05 -5.38 -4.92
C ARG A 43 -2.51 -5.46 -3.48
N GLY A 44 -1.80 -4.43 -3.02
CA GLY A 44 -1.18 -4.41 -1.69
C GLY A 44 -0.05 -5.42 -1.50
N ILE A 45 0.52 -5.95 -2.59
CA ILE A 45 1.65 -6.91 -2.54
C ILE A 45 2.94 -6.19 -2.14
N SER A 46 3.11 -4.96 -2.61
CA SER A 46 4.21 -4.07 -2.24
C SER A 46 3.72 -2.63 -2.20
N GLN A 47 4.50 -1.74 -1.59
CA GLN A 47 4.19 -0.31 -1.57
C GLN A 47 4.99 0.46 -2.62
N PRO A 48 4.44 1.57 -3.16
CA PRO A 48 5.21 2.50 -3.96
C PRO A 48 6.31 3.17 -3.13
N PRO A 49 7.48 3.45 -3.71
CA PRO A 49 8.49 4.31 -3.08
C PRO A 49 7.93 5.70 -2.71
N ILE A 50 8.42 6.30 -1.62
CA ILE A 50 7.94 7.62 -1.15
C ILE A 50 8.07 8.71 -2.22
N ASN A 51 9.17 8.72 -2.96
CA ASN A 51 9.39 9.66 -4.06
C ASN A 51 8.40 9.43 -5.23
N THR A 52 7.95 8.19 -5.45
CA THR A 52 6.93 7.87 -6.45
C THR A 52 5.54 8.35 -6.03
N LEU A 53 5.19 8.33 -4.74
CA LEU A 53 3.87 8.76 -4.25
C LEU A 53 3.55 10.21 -4.61
N ARG A 54 4.53 11.11 -4.58
CA ARG A 54 4.34 12.51 -5.01
C ARG A 54 4.00 12.59 -6.50
N THR A 55 4.67 11.82 -7.35
CA THR A 55 4.38 11.78 -8.79
C THR A 55 3.00 11.18 -9.05
N LEU A 56 2.63 10.12 -8.33
CA LEU A 56 1.29 9.52 -8.41
C LEU A 56 0.20 10.51 -8.00
N ALA A 57 0.41 11.29 -6.93
CA ALA A 57 -0.53 12.32 -6.51
C ALA A 57 -0.81 13.35 -7.62
N ASN A 58 0.26 13.83 -8.27
CA ASN A 58 0.13 14.74 -9.42
C ASN A 58 -0.58 14.09 -10.61
N MET A 59 -0.21 12.85 -10.96
CA MET A 59 -0.82 12.12 -12.08
C MET A 59 -2.31 11.84 -11.85
N TYR A 60 -2.69 11.62 -10.60
CA TYR A 60 -4.05 11.25 -10.23
C TYR A 60 -4.94 12.43 -9.83
N ASN A 61 -4.42 13.66 -9.94
CA ASN A 61 -5.09 14.88 -9.48
C ASN A 61 -5.54 14.79 -8.01
N VAL A 62 -4.64 14.31 -7.16
CA VAL A 62 -4.82 14.16 -5.71
C VAL A 62 -3.86 15.11 -5.00
N THR A 63 -4.29 15.74 -3.91
CA THR A 63 -3.41 16.62 -3.15
C THR A 63 -2.33 15.80 -2.42
N ALA A 64 -1.17 16.41 -2.19
CA ALA A 64 -0.12 15.76 -1.40
C ALA A 64 -0.61 15.38 0.02
N GLU A 65 -1.49 16.19 0.60
CA GLU A 65 -2.12 15.93 1.90
C GLU A 65 -3.03 14.70 1.88
N GLN A 66 -3.88 14.56 0.86
CA GLN A 66 -4.73 13.37 0.71
C GLN A 66 -3.90 12.08 0.58
N MET A 67 -2.85 12.12 -0.26
CA MET A 67 -1.94 10.98 -0.41
C MET A 67 -1.21 10.65 0.91
N PHE A 68 -0.76 11.69 1.63
CA PHE A 68 -0.10 11.54 2.92
C PHE A 68 -1.01 10.90 3.96
N ASN A 69 -2.25 11.36 4.09
CA ASN A 69 -3.20 10.83 5.08
C ASN A 69 -3.49 9.34 4.85
N VAL A 70 -3.74 8.94 3.60
CA VAL A 70 -3.98 7.52 3.27
C VAL A 70 -2.75 6.66 3.55
N LEU A 71 -1.55 7.14 3.19
CA LEU A 71 -0.30 6.44 3.50
C LEU A 71 -0.08 6.29 5.01
N LEU A 72 -0.33 7.36 5.77
CA LEU A 72 -0.16 7.39 7.22
C LEU A 72 -1.12 6.41 7.90
N GLU A 73 -2.39 6.41 7.52
CA GLU A 73 -3.39 5.47 8.03
C GLU A 73 -2.97 4.02 7.80
N GLU A 74 -2.60 3.67 6.56
CA GLU A 74 -2.17 2.31 6.20
C GLU A 74 -0.90 1.90 6.97
N THR A 75 0.07 2.82 7.08
CA THR A 75 1.33 2.58 7.79
C THR A 75 1.08 2.33 9.28
N MET A 76 0.23 3.15 9.92
CA MET A 76 -0.09 3.00 11.34
C MET A 76 -0.83 1.69 11.62
N LEU A 77 -1.75 1.28 10.73
CA LEU A 77 -2.42 -0.02 10.83
C LEU A 77 -1.42 -1.17 10.76
N GLN A 78 -0.51 -1.15 9.77
CA GLN A 78 0.49 -2.20 9.61
C GLN A 78 1.43 -2.26 10.82
N VAL A 79 1.90 -1.11 11.31
CA VAL A 79 2.73 -1.02 12.52
C VAL A 79 1.98 -1.58 13.73
N GLN A 80 0.71 -1.23 13.93
CA GLN A 80 -0.07 -1.77 15.04
C GLN A 80 -0.22 -3.30 14.97
N VAL A 81 -0.48 -3.86 13.78
CA VAL A 81 -0.58 -5.31 13.57
C VAL A 81 0.75 -5.99 13.89
N ASP A 82 1.85 -5.44 13.40
CA ASP A 82 3.18 -6.00 13.59
C ASP A 82 3.63 -5.92 15.05
N LEU A 83 3.35 -4.81 15.74
CA LEU A 83 3.61 -4.67 17.16
C LEU A 83 2.77 -5.66 17.97
N LYS A 84 1.46 -5.77 17.72
CA LYS A 84 0.60 -6.76 18.41
C LYS A 84 1.14 -8.19 18.23
N ARG A 85 1.57 -8.52 17.02
CA ARG A 85 2.14 -9.84 16.71
C ARG A 85 3.44 -10.09 17.47
N LYS A 86 4.35 -9.11 17.54
CA LYS A 86 5.62 -9.25 18.27
C LYS A 86 5.41 -9.30 19.77
N PHE A 87 4.60 -8.38 20.32
CA PHE A 87 4.35 -8.28 21.75
C PHE A 87 3.55 -9.46 22.31
N TYR A 88 2.57 -9.98 21.56
CA TYR A 88 1.68 -11.06 22.05
C TYR A 88 1.92 -12.43 21.40
N GLY A 89 2.75 -12.53 20.36
CA GLY A 89 2.92 -13.73 19.53
C GLY A 89 4.21 -14.52 19.73
N GLU A 90 5.18 -14.03 20.53
CA GLU A 90 6.44 -14.76 20.82
C GLU A 90 6.33 -15.72 22.03
N GLY A 91 5.14 -15.89 22.62
CA GLY A 91 4.93 -16.58 23.90
C GLY A 91 4.22 -17.95 23.87
N ARG A 92 4.32 -18.75 22.80
CA ARG A 92 3.84 -20.15 22.80
C ARG A 92 4.72 -21.11 22.02
N GLU A 93 5.92 -21.35 22.52
CA GLU A 93 6.54 -22.67 22.44
C GLU A 93 7.17 -22.98 23.81
N ASN A 94 6.91 -24.19 24.31
CA ASN A 94 7.38 -24.81 25.56
C ASN A 94 6.49 -24.65 26.82
N HIS A 95 5.44 -25.47 26.89
CA HIS A 95 5.28 -26.26 28.11
C HIS A 95 4.82 -27.70 27.82
N PRO A 96 5.36 -28.69 28.54
CA PRO A 96 5.27 -30.10 28.20
C PRO A 96 3.89 -30.67 28.53
N THR A 97 3.57 -31.75 27.81
CA THR A 97 2.57 -32.74 28.18
C THR A 97 2.63 -33.09 29.68
N ALA A 98 1.49 -32.94 30.34
CA ALA A 98 1.02 -33.79 31.44
C ALA A 98 -0.50 -33.81 31.41
#